data_AF-A0A9P7YS57-F1
#
_entry.id   AF-A0A9P7YS57-F1
#
_cell.length_a   1.000
_cell.length_b   1.000
_cell.length_c   1.000
_cell.angle_alpha   90.00
_cell.angle_beta   90.00
_cell.angle_gamma   90.00
#
_symmetry.space_group_name_H-M   'P 1'
#
loop_
_entity.id
_entity.type
_entity.pdbx_description
1 polymer ?
#
loop_
_entity_poly.entity_id
_entity_poly.type
_entity_poly.pdbx_seq_one_letter_code
_entity_poly.pdbx_strand_id
1 'polypeptide(L)'
;MSLAINPQSANISIPRSAPSFGSKPAWSIDDNRLHLPKWYVPAFFVVLVGSLALPAGKARIYSTLPIVLALCAMLPYHTEGSFKKDFDLGNLVLGWFLVYLSLVLTSPEKQFWKKDGRTLTAEERMAELEGAGYLKKLAWSFSVWTNPRGIGWSHQVGGLRPAAPEGMSTSIRRFWGMVWHQFMRQVAHSTGLMLSRDLFKLPKNTTLSRFVYLVGAFAGTGFYHTIVTVYATAFRAGLNPCGDLQFFVLQAVGMFIEGWAIDFVIWSGHASNKTGWKYFGYLWFASWLGYSCLWYLEELRKAGLWDVDLKVLGYFGFTL
;
A
#
# COMPACT_ATOMS: atom_id res chain seq x y z
N MET A 1 -28.86 -58.95 13.80
CA MET A 1 -28.26 -58.45 15.06
C MET A 1 -27.66 -57.09 14.76
N SER A 2 -28.37 -56.03 15.16
CA SER A 2 -27.98 -54.63 14.96
C SER A 2 -26.92 -54.27 15.99
N LEU A 3 -25.83 -53.61 15.60
CA LEU A 3 -24.95 -52.87 16.52
C LEU A 3 -24.48 -51.57 15.86
N ALA A 4 -25.27 -50.54 16.20
CA ALA A 4 -25.04 -49.10 16.26
C ALA A 4 -23.63 -48.56 15.98
N ILE A 5 -23.58 -47.62 15.02
CA ILE A 5 -22.54 -46.58 14.93
C ILE A 5 -22.91 -45.50 15.96
N ASN A 6 -22.03 -45.27 16.94
CA ASN A 6 -22.18 -44.21 17.94
C ASN A 6 -21.59 -42.89 17.37
N PRO A 7 -22.37 -41.81 17.18
CA PRO A 7 -21.85 -40.52 16.74
C PRO A 7 -21.65 -39.63 17.97
N GLN A 8 -20.45 -39.63 18.55
CA GLN A 8 -20.05 -38.60 19.52
C GLN A 8 -19.11 -37.59 18.86
N SER A 9 -19.75 -36.56 18.30
CA SER A 9 -19.44 -35.14 18.52
C SER A 9 -17.96 -34.72 18.47
N ALA A 10 -17.44 -34.46 17.27
CA ALA A 10 -16.41 -33.44 17.08
C ALA A 10 -17.07 -32.05 17.00
N ASN A 11 -17.67 -31.59 18.11
CA ASN A 11 -18.03 -30.18 18.26
C ASN A 11 -16.74 -29.41 18.59
N ILE A 12 -16.03 -28.98 17.56
CA ILE A 12 -15.03 -27.91 17.68
C ILE A 12 -15.81 -26.65 18.02
N SER A 13 -16.01 -26.41 19.32
CA SER A 13 -16.49 -25.15 19.83
C SER A 13 -15.38 -24.13 19.65
N ILE A 14 -15.45 -23.36 18.56
CA ILE A 14 -14.68 -22.12 18.43
C ILE A 14 -15.25 -21.20 19.53
N PRO A 15 -14.48 -20.79 20.55
CA PRO A 15 -14.97 -19.83 21.51
C PRO A 15 -15.14 -18.49 20.76
N ARG A 16 -16.39 -18.12 20.47
CA ARG A 16 -16.76 -16.77 20.00
C ARG A 16 -16.87 -15.78 21.17
N SER A 17 -15.94 -15.83 22.13
CA SER A 17 -15.80 -14.71 23.06
C SER A 17 -14.83 -13.72 22.43
N ALA A 18 -15.33 -12.55 22.04
CA ALA A 18 -14.47 -11.44 21.64
C ALA A 18 -13.43 -11.22 22.76
N PRO A 19 -12.13 -11.08 22.44
CA PRO A 19 -11.09 -10.92 23.44
C PRO A 19 -11.40 -9.71 24.33
N SER A 20 -11.20 -9.87 25.64
CA SER A 20 -11.44 -8.81 26.61
C SER A 20 -10.56 -7.60 26.32
N PHE A 21 -11.09 -6.41 26.61
CA PHE A 21 -10.39 -5.15 26.42
C PHE A 21 -9.03 -5.17 27.14
N GLY A 22 -7.95 -4.84 26.43
CA GLY A 22 -6.57 -4.86 26.95
C GLY A 22 -5.88 -6.23 26.97
N SER A 23 -6.54 -7.31 26.55
CA SER A 23 -5.86 -8.60 26.38
C SER A 23 -4.95 -8.59 25.15
N LYS A 24 -3.73 -9.12 25.30
CA LYS A 24 -2.80 -9.28 24.19
C LYS A 24 -3.43 -10.22 23.14
N PRO A 25 -3.33 -9.92 21.85
CA PRO A 25 -3.79 -10.84 20.80
C PRO A 25 -3.14 -12.21 20.96
N ALA A 26 -3.89 -13.29 20.74
CA ALA A 26 -3.41 -14.66 20.94
C ALA A 26 -2.13 -14.96 20.15
N TRP A 27 -1.99 -14.42 18.94
CA TRP A 27 -0.81 -14.59 18.09
C TRP A 27 0.48 -13.98 18.69
N SER A 28 0.34 -12.98 19.56
CA SER A 28 1.45 -12.23 20.17
C SER A 28 1.96 -12.86 21.47
N ILE A 29 1.21 -13.83 22.01
CA ILE A 29 1.64 -14.63 23.16
C ILE A 29 2.85 -15.47 22.73
N ASP A 30 3.86 -15.56 23.59
CA ASP A 30 5.09 -16.32 23.36
C ASP A 30 5.85 -15.93 22.07
N ASP A 31 5.90 -14.64 21.76
CA ASP A 31 6.79 -14.12 20.73
C ASP A 31 8.27 -14.24 21.12
N ASN A 32 8.88 -15.34 20.67
CA ASN A 32 10.27 -15.68 20.93
C ASN A 32 11.22 -15.26 19.79
N ARG A 33 10.79 -14.35 18.90
CA ARG A 33 11.67 -13.82 17.85
C ARG A 33 12.86 -13.08 18.44
N LEU A 34 13.98 -13.10 17.71
CA LEU A 34 15.18 -12.40 18.13
C LEU A 34 14.97 -10.89 18.04
N HIS A 35 15.58 -10.12 18.95
CA HIS A 35 15.56 -8.68 18.79
C HIS A 35 16.31 -8.25 17.53
N LEU A 36 15.74 -7.31 16.79
CA LEU A 36 16.34 -6.81 15.57
C LEU A 36 17.75 -6.26 15.86
N PRO A 37 18.79 -6.70 15.12
CA PRO A 37 20.13 -6.17 15.32
C PRO A 37 20.19 -4.67 15.00
N LYS A 38 20.86 -3.89 15.84
CA LYS A 38 20.97 -2.42 15.65
C LYS A 38 21.61 -2.00 14.33
N TRP A 39 22.41 -2.88 13.70
CA TRP A 39 23.04 -2.64 12.41
C TRP A 39 22.07 -2.84 11.23
N TYR A 40 20.93 -3.49 11.43
CA TYR A 40 20.03 -3.93 10.35
C TYR A 40 19.53 -2.75 9.51
N VAL A 41 18.89 -1.76 10.14
CA VAL A 41 18.32 -0.61 9.44
C VAL A 41 19.41 0.22 8.73
N PRO A 42 20.55 0.57 9.38
CA PRO A 42 21.67 1.20 8.68
C PRO A 42 22.18 0.40 7.48
N ALA A 43 22.41 -0.91 7.64
CA ALA A 43 22.90 -1.77 6.57
C ALA A 43 21.93 -1.82 5.39
N PHE A 44 20.61 -1.90 5.66
CA PHE A 44 19.58 -1.86 4.64
C PHE A 44 19.67 -0.58 3.81
N PHE A 45 19.71 0.60 4.44
CA PHE A 45 19.85 1.86 3.72
C PHE A 45 21.16 1.98 2.95
N VAL A 46 22.27 1.52 3.52
CA VAL A 46 23.58 1.53 2.84
C VAL A 46 23.54 0.70 1.56
N VAL A 47 22.93 -0.49 1.59
CA VAL A 47 22.79 -1.35 0.40
C VAL A 47 21.88 -0.68 -0.65
N LEU A 48 20.75 -0.12 -0.23
CA LEU A 48 19.80 0.53 -1.15
C LEU A 48 20.41 1.76 -1.82
N VAL A 49 21.00 2.67 -1.05
CA VAL A 49 21.65 3.88 -1.58
C VAL A 49 22.91 3.52 -2.38
N GLY A 50 23.70 2.55 -1.90
CA GLY A 50 24.89 2.08 -2.60
C GLY A 50 24.57 1.40 -3.95
N SER A 51 23.39 0.81 -4.09
CA SER A 51 23.02 0.06 -5.30
C SER A 51 23.10 0.89 -6.58
N LEU A 52 22.65 2.14 -6.56
CA LEU A 52 22.65 3.00 -7.75
C LEU A 52 24.02 3.60 -8.06
N ALA A 53 25.00 3.48 -7.15
CA ALA A 53 26.37 3.90 -7.42
C ALA A 53 27.16 2.85 -8.21
N LEU A 54 26.69 1.60 -8.24
CA LEU A 54 27.21 0.56 -9.13
C LEU A 54 26.83 0.85 -10.58
N PRO A 55 27.58 0.43 -11.59
CA PRO A 55 27.22 0.63 -13.00
C PRO A 55 25.83 0.07 -13.33
N ALA A 56 25.08 0.77 -14.18
CA ALA A 56 23.77 0.30 -14.62
C ALA A 56 23.88 -1.05 -15.34
N GLY A 57 22.95 -1.96 -15.04
CA GLY A 57 22.82 -3.24 -15.72
C GLY A 57 22.71 -4.43 -14.78
N LYS A 58 22.88 -5.64 -15.34
CA LYS A 58 22.62 -6.90 -14.65
C LYS A 58 23.54 -7.12 -13.44
N ALA A 59 24.79 -6.64 -13.50
CA ALA A 59 25.75 -6.77 -12.41
C ALA A 59 25.27 -6.06 -11.13
N ARG A 60 24.64 -4.88 -11.24
CA ARG A 60 24.01 -4.19 -10.11
C ARG A 60 22.93 -5.07 -9.48
N ILE A 61 22.03 -5.63 -10.30
CA ILE A 61 20.94 -6.48 -9.82
C ILE A 61 21.50 -7.72 -9.12
N TYR A 62 22.41 -8.46 -9.76
CA TYR A 62 22.95 -9.70 -9.21
C TYR A 62 23.77 -9.50 -7.94
N SER A 63 24.41 -8.34 -7.76
CA SER A 63 25.19 -8.03 -6.55
C SER A 63 24.34 -7.51 -5.39
N THR A 64 23.24 -6.78 -5.66
CA THR A 64 22.47 -6.09 -4.60
C THR A 64 21.15 -6.77 -4.27
N LEU A 65 20.45 -7.37 -5.25
CA LEU A 65 19.15 -8.00 -5.02
C LEU A 65 19.21 -9.15 -4.01
N PRO A 66 20.19 -10.09 -4.05
CA PRO A 66 20.28 -11.15 -3.05
C PRO A 66 20.46 -10.62 -1.63
N ILE A 67 21.25 -9.54 -1.48
CA ILE A 67 21.50 -8.91 -0.17
C ILE A 67 20.20 -8.28 0.36
N VAL A 68 19.50 -7.51 -0.47
CA VAL A 68 18.24 -6.87 -0.08
C VAL A 68 17.18 -7.93 0.25
N LEU A 69 17.07 -9.01 -0.54
CA LEU A 69 16.16 -10.12 -0.26
C LEU A 69 16.51 -10.85 1.05
N ALA A 70 17.81 -11.05 1.33
CA ALA A 70 18.24 -11.64 2.60
C ALA A 70 17.86 -10.74 3.79
N LEU A 71 18.03 -9.42 3.68
CA LEU A 71 17.59 -8.47 4.71
C LEU A 71 16.06 -8.50 4.88
N CYS A 72 15.28 -8.53 3.80
CA CYS A 72 13.82 -8.68 3.88
C CYS A 72 13.42 -10.01 4.54
N ALA A 73 14.12 -11.10 4.22
CA ALA A 73 13.87 -12.42 4.79
C ALA A 73 14.19 -12.53 6.29
N MET A 74 14.91 -11.56 6.87
CA MET A 74 15.12 -11.50 8.33
C MET A 74 13.88 -11.05 9.10
N LEU A 75 12.95 -10.31 8.48
CA LEU A 75 11.80 -9.69 9.17
C LEU A 75 10.91 -10.69 9.93
N PRO A 76 10.56 -11.87 9.39
CA PRO A 76 9.74 -12.84 10.11
C PRO A 76 10.42 -13.45 11.34
N TYR A 77 11.76 -13.36 11.42
CA TYR A 77 12.55 -13.97 12.49
C TYR A 77 12.95 -12.97 13.59
N HIS A 78 12.70 -11.68 13.38
CA HIS A 78 13.10 -10.61 14.28
C HIS A 78 11.93 -9.76 14.76
N THR A 79 12.10 -9.08 15.90
CA THR A 79 11.12 -8.15 16.48
C THR A 79 11.79 -6.94 17.15
N GLU A 80 11.10 -5.80 17.08
CA GLU A 80 11.36 -4.56 17.83
C GLU A 80 10.64 -4.53 19.20
N GLY A 81 10.00 -5.64 19.58
CA GLY A 81 9.37 -5.85 20.88
C GLY A 81 7.91 -5.43 20.96
N SER A 82 7.30 -4.94 19.88
CA SER A 82 5.85 -4.73 19.80
C SER A 82 5.35 -4.82 18.36
N PHE A 83 4.08 -5.23 18.21
CA PHE A 83 3.44 -5.36 16.90
C PHE A 83 3.48 -4.05 16.11
N LYS A 84 3.19 -2.93 16.76
CA LYS A 84 3.22 -1.61 16.10
C LYS A 84 4.60 -1.30 15.53
N LYS A 85 5.67 -1.53 16.29
CA LYS A 85 7.03 -1.29 15.79
C LYS A 85 7.42 -2.23 14.67
N ASP A 86 7.03 -3.50 14.75
CA ASP A 86 7.27 -4.48 13.69
C ASP A 86 6.49 -4.14 12.41
N PHE A 87 5.27 -3.62 12.55
CA PHE A 87 4.46 -3.10 11.44
C PHE A 87 5.09 -1.85 10.82
N ASP A 88 5.55 -0.90 11.63
CA ASP A 88 6.24 0.30 11.14
C ASP A 88 7.55 -0.07 10.41
N LEU A 89 8.32 -1.01 10.97
CA LEU A 89 9.53 -1.56 10.36
C LEU A 89 9.23 -2.26 9.03
N GLY A 90 8.19 -3.10 8.99
CA GLY A 90 7.78 -3.79 7.77
C GLY A 90 7.35 -2.81 6.68
N ASN A 91 6.62 -1.74 7.02
CA ASN A 91 6.31 -0.66 6.07
C ASN A 91 7.57 0.06 5.56
N LEU A 92 8.52 0.33 6.43
CA LEU A 92 9.79 0.94 6.05
C LEU A 92 10.55 0.05 5.06
N VAL A 93 10.80 -1.20 5.44
CA VAL A 93 11.62 -2.13 4.66
C VAL A 93 10.94 -2.50 3.34
N LEU A 94 9.66 -2.90 3.38
CA LEU A 94 8.94 -3.30 2.17
C LEU A 94 8.68 -2.12 1.24
N GLY A 95 8.33 -0.94 1.78
CA GLY A 95 8.11 0.26 0.98
C GLY A 95 9.38 0.69 0.25
N TRP A 96 10.52 0.73 0.94
CA TRP A 96 11.80 1.05 0.33
C TRP A 96 12.31 -0.05 -0.61
N PHE A 97 12.00 -1.32 -0.33
CA PHE A 97 12.27 -2.42 -1.26
C PHE A 97 11.51 -2.26 -2.58
N LEU A 98 10.24 -1.84 -2.56
CA LEU A 98 9.48 -1.61 -3.79
C LEU A 98 10.04 -0.43 -4.60
N VAL A 99 10.46 0.64 -3.93
CA VAL A 99 11.17 1.76 -4.58
C VAL A 99 12.50 1.28 -5.16
N TYR A 100 13.27 0.51 -4.40
CA TYR A 100 14.51 -0.12 -4.86
C TYR A 100 14.28 -0.92 -6.14
N LEU A 101 13.29 -1.82 -6.12
CA LEU A 101 12.96 -2.68 -7.26
C LEU A 101 12.59 -1.84 -8.49
N SER A 102 11.78 -0.80 -8.31
CA SER A 102 11.44 0.12 -9.39
C SER A 102 12.67 0.83 -9.95
N LEU A 103 13.62 1.26 -9.11
CA LEU A 103 14.82 1.96 -9.53
C LEU A 103 15.85 1.03 -10.18
N VAL A 104 16.05 -0.20 -9.70
CA VAL A 104 17.05 -1.10 -10.29
C VAL A 104 16.56 -1.83 -11.54
N LEU A 105 15.24 -1.99 -11.71
CA LEU A 105 14.64 -2.55 -12.92
C LEU A 105 14.45 -1.49 -14.02
N THR A 106 14.50 -0.21 -13.67
CA THR A 106 14.49 0.88 -14.64
C THR A 106 15.90 1.43 -14.82
N SER A 107 16.07 2.36 -15.75
CA SER A 107 17.32 3.11 -15.91
C SER A 107 17.16 4.49 -15.25
N PRO A 108 17.31 4.62 -13.92
CA PRO A 108 17.09 5.87 -13.20
C PRO A 108 18.02 6.98 -13.67
N GLU A 109 19.20 6.63 -14.17
CA GLU A 109 20.19 7.55 -14.77
C GLU A 109 19.60 8.29 -15.98
N LYS A 110 18.72 7.61 -16.72
CA LYS A 110 18.01 8.16 -17.89
C LYS A 110 16.74 8.93 -17.52
N GLN A 111 16.33 8.92 -16.25
CA GLN A 111 15.04 9.47 -15.81
C GLN A 111 15.23 10.62 -14.82
N PHE A 112 16.27 10.59 -14.00
CA PHE A 112 16.47 11.48 -12.87
C PHE A 112 17.77 12.29 -12.99
N TRP A 113 17.63 13.56 -13.35
CA TRP A 113 18.73 14.53 -13.29
C TRP A 113 18.26 15.85 -12.70
N LYS A 114 19.19 16.59 -12.09
CA LYS A 114 18.94 17.96 -11.62
C LYS A 114 18.80 18.89 -12.83
N LYS A 115 17.85 19.81 -12.78
CA LYS A 115 17.70 20.86 -13.79
C LYS A 115 18.87 21.83 -13.66
N ASP A 116 19.63 21.97 -14.73
CA ASP A 116 20.85 22.79 -14.80
C ASP A 116 20.88 23.69 -16.06
N GLY A 117 19.73 23.86 -16.71
CA GLY A 117 19.59 24.68 -17.93
C GLY A 117 20.14 24.03 -19.21
N ARG A 118 20.82 22.88 -19.13
CA ARG A 118 21.37 22.18 -20.30
C ARG A 118 20.35 21.24 -20.93
N THR A 119 20.16 21.34 -22.24
CA THR A 119 19.38 20.39 -23.04
C THR A 119 20.28 19.24 -23.51
N LEU A 120 20.35 18.19 -22.70
CA LEU A 120 21.01 16.93 -23.03
C LEU A 120 19.96 15.82 -23.15
N THR A 121 20.20 14.87 -24.03
CA THR A 121 19.43 13.62 -24.16
C THR A 121 19.61 12.72 -22.93
N ALA A 122 18.70 11.77 -22.74
CA ALA A 122 18.78 10.83 -21.61
C ALA A 122 20.06 9.97 -21.67
N GLU A 123 20.51 9.63 -22.87
CA GLU A 123 21.73 8.89 -23.15
C GLU A 123 22.98 9.68 -22.76
N GLU A 124 23.04 10.97 -23.11
CA GLU A 124 24.15 11.85 -22.73
C GLU A 124 24.22 12.07 -21.21
N ARG A 125 23.06 12.21 -20.55
CA ARG A 125 22.98 12.30 -19.08
C ARG A 125 23.48 11.04 -18.39
N MET A 126 23.07 9.88 -18.91
CA MET A 126 23.55 8.59 -18.42
C MET A 126 25.06 8.45 -18.62
N ALA A 127 25.59 8.81 -19.79
CA ALA A 127 27.02 8.74 -20.07
C ALA A 127 27.84 9.68 -19.15
N GLU A 128 27.35 10.91 -18.89
CA GLU A 128 27.99 11.86 -17.96
C GLU A 128 28.05 11.29 -16.54
N LEU A 129 26.96 10.67 -16.08
CA LEU A 129 26.89 10.07 -14.75
C LEU A 129 27.74 8.81 -14.67
N GLU A 130 27.73 7.95 -15.68
CA GLU A 130 28.51 6.72 -15.71
C GLU A 130 30.02 6.98 -15.79
N GLY A 131 30.42 8.03 -16.51
CA GLY A 131 31.80 8.53 -16.55
C GLY A 131 32.23 9.28 -15.29
N ALA A 132 31.31 9.57 -14.36
CA ALA A 132 31.64 10.25 -13.12
C ALA A 132 32.31 9.34 -12.08
N GLY A 133 33.12 9.95 -11.21
CA GLY A 133 33.69 9.25 -10.06
C GLY A 133 32.63 8.74 -9.08
N TYR A 134 32.99 7.70 -8.33
CA TYR A 134 32.10 6.99 -7.41
C TYR A 134 31.38 7.91 -6.41
N LEU A 135 32.06 8.93 -5.87
CA LEU A 135 31.46 9.90 -4.95
C LEU A 135 30.34 10.73 -5.58
N LYS A 136 30.47 11.11 -6.85
CA LYS A 136 29.42 11.85 -7.59
C LYS A 136 28.21 10.94 -7.86
N LYS A 137 28.45 9.66 -8.16
CA LYS A 137 27.37 8.65 -8.29
C LYS A 137 26.63 8.41 -6.97
N LEU A 138 27.36 8.27 -5.85
CA LEU A 138 26.77 8.14 -4.52
C LEU A 138 25.96 9.37 -4.12
N ALA A 139 26.49 10.58 -4.32
CA ALA A 139 25.78 11.82 -4.01
C ALA A 139 24.50 11.97 -4.86
N TRP A 140 24.55 11.58 -6.14
CA TRP A 140 23.38 11.51 -7.00
C TRP A 140 22.37 10.49 -6.48
N SER A 141 22.80 9.27 -6.16
CA SER A 141 21.95 8.20 -5.61
C SER A 141 21.24 8.66 -4.34
N PHE A 142 21.98 9.18 -3.36
CA PHE A 142 21.41 9.72 -2.12
C PHE A 142 20.35 10.80 -2.40
N SER A 143 20.60 11.67 -3.38
CA SER A 143 19.64 12.70 -3.77
C SER A 143 18.37 12.13 -4.42
N VAL A 144 18.49 11.05 -5.22
CA VAL A 144 17.34 10.34 -5.79
C VAL A 144 16.50 9.70 -4.68
N TRP A 145 17.15 9.04 -3.72
CA TRP A 145 16.49 8.37 -2.59
C TRP A 145 15.80 9.33 -1.62
N THR A 146 16.34 10.54 -1.44
CA THR A 146 15.86 11.51 -0.45
C THR A 146 14.97 12.61 -1.02
N ASN A 147 14.76 12.66 -2.34
CA ASN A 147 13.92 13.67 -2.98
C ASN A 147 12.71 13.06 -3.73
N PRO A 148 11.75 12.45 -3.01
CA PRO A 148 10.56 11.87 -3.63
C PRO A 148 9.65 12.92 -4.29
N ARG A 149 9.83 14.22 -3.98
CA ARG A 149 9.05 15.32 -4.58
C ARG A 149 9.64 15.87 -5.88
N GLY A 150 10.87 15.48 -6.23
CA GLY A 150 11.50 15.88 -7.48
C GLY A 150 11.70 17.39 -7.66
N ILE A 151 11.71 18.19 -6.58
CA ILE A 151 11.86 19.65 -6.68
C ILE A 151 13.25 19.96 -7.26
N GLY A 152 13.30 20.65 -8.40
CA GLY A 152 14.55 20.93 -9.11
C GLY A 152 15.08 19.76 -9.96
N TRP A 153 14.29 18.71 -10.16
CA TRP A 153 14.65 17.54 -10.97
C TRP A 153 13.81 17.44 -12.24
N SER A 154 14.28 16.62 -13.19
CA SER A 154 13.61 16.26 -14.44
C SER A 154 12.13 15.90 -14.29
N HIS A 155 11.78 15.20 -13.21
CA HIS A 155 10.42 14.72 -12.91
C HIS A 155 9.59 15.67 -12.03
N GLN A 156 10.06 16.91 -11.81
CA GLN A 156 9.29 17.92 -11.09
C GLN A 156 7.93 18.15 -11.78
N VAL A 157 6.83 17.91 -11.07
CA VAL A 157 5.48 18.19 -11.58
C VAL A 157 5.30 19.71 -11.70
N GLY A 158 5.12 20.19 -12.93
CA GLY A 158 4.85 21.60 -13.20
C GLY A 158 3.42 22.00 -12.80
N GLY A 159 3.25 23.24 -12.32
CA GLY A 159 1.93 23.83 -12.09
C GLY A 159 1.14 23.16 -10.96
N LEU A 160 1.75 23.01 -9.77
CA LEU A 160 1.02 22.58 -8.57
C LEU A 160 -0.17 23.55 -8.36
N ARG A 161 -1.38 23.05 -8.63
CA ARG A 161 -2.61 23.80 -8.37
C ARG A 161 -2.66 24.14 -6.87
N PRO A 162 -3.23 25.30 -6.50
CA PRO A 162 -3.43 25.64 -5.09
C PRO A 162 -4.16 24.50 -4.36
N ALA A 163 -3.85 24.37 -3.06
CA ALA A 163 -4.53 23.44 -2.17
C ALA A 163 -6.05 23.51 -2.42
N ALA A 164 -6.65 22.32 -2.48
CA ALA A 164 -8.06 22.09 -2.72
C ALA A 164 -8.96 23.22 -2.18
N PRO A 165 -9.73 23.97 -3.00
CA PRO A 165 -10.81 24.82 -2.51
C PRO A 165 -11.70 24.08 -1.49
N GLU A 166 -12.16 24.83 -0.48
CA GLU A 166 -12.97 24.32 0.63
C GLU A 166 -14.14 23.44 0.13
N GLY A 167 -14.24 22.21 0.67
CA GLY A 167 -15.32 21.25 0.41
C GLY A 167 -14.99 20.04 -0.49
N MET A 168 -13.75 19.61 -0.62
CA MET A 168 -13.34 18.73 -1.74
C MET A 168 -13.60 17.21 -1.63
N SER A 169 -14.13 16.66 -0.53
CA SER A 169 -14.38 15.20 -0.41
C SER A 169 -15.77 14.76 -0.90
N THR A 170 -16.15 15.03 -2.15
CA THR A 170 -17.51 14.73 -2.64
C THR A 170 -17.70 13.28 -3.13
N SER A 171 -16.65 12.44 -3.13
CA SER A 171 -16.70 11.10 -3.72
C SER A 171 -15.53 10.22 -3.25
N ILE A 172 -15.73 8.90 -3.22
CA ILE A 172 -14.70 7.91 -2.85
C ILE A 172 -13.52 8.00 -3.82
N ARG A 173 -13.82 8.08 -5.12
CA ARG A 173 -12.79 8.24 -6.18
C ARG A 173 -11.92 9.48 -5.96
N ARG A 174 -12.52 10.58 -5.51
CA ARG A 174 -11.82 11.84 -5.27
C ARG A 174 -10.93 11.78 -4.04
N PHE A 175 -11.40 11.17 -2.95
CA PHE A 175 -10.61 10.98 -1.73
C PHE A 175 -9.32 10.20 -2.00
N TRP A 176 -9.43 9.00 -2.58
CA TRP A 176 -8.26 8.17 -2.91
C TRP A 176 -7.43 8.77 -4.05
N GLY A 177 -8.08 9.47 -4.99
CA GLY A 177 -7.44 10.05 -6.16
C GLY A 177 -6.65 11.34 -5.90
N MET A 178 -6.94 12.07 -4.82
CA MET A 178 -6.40 13.42 -4.59
C MET A 178 -5.92 13.70 -3.15
N VAL A 179 -6.38 12.97 -2.14
CA VAL A 179 -6.11 13.27 -0.72
C VAL A 179 -5.21 12.21 -0.08
N TRP A 180 -5.59 10.93 -0.20
CA TRP A 180 -4.90 9.86 0.52
C TRP A 180 -3.60 9.40 -0.14
N HIS A 181 -2.54 9.17 0.65
CA HIS A 181 -1.20 8.68 0.27
C HIS A 181 -0.79 8.94 -1.20
N GLN A 182 -0.74 10.20 -1.62
CA GLN A 182 -0.50 10.58 -3.02
C GLN A 182 0.83 10.05 -3.58
N PHE A 183 1.83 9.84 -2.73
CA PHE A 183 3.11 9.23 -3.12
C PHE A 183 2.97 7.75 -3.57
N MET A 184 1.94 7.04 -3.10
CA MET A 184 1.68 5.63 -3.47
C MET A 184 0.78 5.49 -4.69
N ARG A 185 0.23 6.60 -5.21
CA ARG A 185 -0.71 6.60 -6.34
C ARG A 185 -0.12 5.97 -7.60
N GLN A 186 1.16 6.22 -7.87
CA GLN A 186 1.84 5.65 -9.03
C GLN A 186 1.94 4.13 -8.93
N VAL A 187 2.25 3.60 -7.74
CA VAL A 187 2.34 2.16 -7.48
C VAL A 187 0.96 1.53 -7.66
N ALA A 188 -0.08 2.07 -7.02
CA ALA A 188 -1.45 1.57 -7.17
C ALA A 188 -1.93 1.61 -8.64
N HIS A 189 -1.64 2.69 -9.36
CA HIS A 189 -1.99 2.84 -10.78
C HIS A 189 -1.30 1.78 -11.66
N SER A 190 -0.02 1.48 -11.40
CA SER A 190 0.72 0.47 -12.16
C SER A 190 0.12 -0.93 -12.02
N THR A 191 -0.30 -1.34 -10.82
CA THR A 191 -0.95 -2.65 -10.62
C THR A 191 -2.30 -2.73 -11.33
N GLY A 192 -3.08 -1.64 -11.29
CA GLY A 192 -4.35 -1.55 -12.01
C GLY A 192 -4.17 -1.69 -13.53
N LEU A 193 -3.16 -1.02 -14.11
CA LEU A 193 -2.82 -1.15 -15.53
C LEU A 193 -2.29 -2.54 -15.89
N MET A 194 -1.43 -3.11 -15.04
CA MET A 194 -0.86 -4.45 -15.26
C MET A 194 -1.98 -5.49 -15.42
N LEU A 195 -2.98 -5.48 -14.53
CA LEU A 195 -4.09 -6.42 -14.65
C LEU A 195 -4.98 -6.10 -15.84
N SER A 196 -5.49 -4.86 -15.94
CA SER A 196 -6.50 -4.52 -16.95
C SER A 196 -5.96 -4.49 -18.39
N ARG A 197 -4.77 -3.89 -18.60
CA ARG A 197 -4.19 -3.65 -19.92
C ARG A 197 -3.22 -4.73 -20.34
N ASP A 198 -2.33 -5.17 -19.46
CA ASP A 198 -1.20 -6.01 -19.87
C ASP A 198 -1.52 -7.51 -19.76
N LEU A 199 -2.18 -7.92 -18.66
CA LEU A 199 -2.55 -9.31 -18.42
C LEU A 199 -3.82 -9.70 -19.17
N PHE A 200 -4.93 -9.01 -18.90
CA PHE A 200 -6.23 -9.35 -19.49
C PHE A 200 -6.50 -8.66 -20.84
N LYS A 201 -5.65 -7.71 -21.26
CA LYS A 201 -5.74 -7.01 -22.57
C LYS A 201 -7.13 -6.44 -22.85
N LEU A 202 -7.79 -5.91 -21.82
CA LEU A 202 -9.16 -5.43 -21.93
C LEU A 202 -9.23 -4.14 -22.77
N PRO A 203 -10.25 -3.97 -23.64
CA PRO A 203 -10.41 -2.74 -24.40
C PRO A 203 -10.59 -1.54 -23.48
N LYS A 204 -9.87 -0.46 -23.80
CA LYS A 204 -9.94 0.81 -23.05
C LYS A 204 -11.38 1.31 -23.02
N ASN A 205 -11.75 1.98 -21.93
CA ASN A 205 -13.05 2.62 -21.71
C ASN A 205 -14.26 1.68 -21.56
N THR A 206 -14.06 0.35 -21.54
CA THR A 206 -15.14 -0.59 -21.19
C THR A 206 -15.37 -0.62 -19.68
N THR A 207 -16.61 -0.91 -19.26
CA THR A 207 -16.97 -1.06 -17.83
C THR A 207 -16.15 -2.15 -17.15
N LEU A 208 -15.90 -3.27 -17.84
CA LEU A 208 -15.06 -4.35 -17.34
C LEU A 208 -13.60 -3.91 -17.17
N SER A 209 -13.03 -3.18 -18.14
CA SER A 209 -11.67 -2.63 -18.02
C SER A 209 -11.53 -1.70 -16.81
N ARG A 210 -12.52 -0.82 -16.58
CA ARG A 210 -12.55 0.08 -15.42
C ARG A 210 -12.64 -0.70 -14.10
N PHE A 211 -13.49 -1.71 -14.02
CA PHE A 211 -13.65 -2.54 -12.83
C PHE A 211 -12.35 -3.29 -12.50
N VAL A 212 -11.79 -4.01 -13.46
CA VAL A 212 -10.54 -4.77 -13.28
C VAL A 212 -9.37 -3.84 -12.93
N TYR A 213 -9.31 -2.65 -13.53
CA TYR A 213 -8.33 -1.63 -13.17
C TYR A 213 -8.45 -1.21 -11.70
N LEU A 214 -9.68 -0.91 -11.23
CA LEU A 214 -9.91 -0.48 -9.85
C LEU A 214 -9.58 -1.60 -8.86
N VAL A 215 -10.09 -2.81 -9.11
CA VAL A 215 -9.78 -3.97 -8.27
C VAL A 215 -8.28 -4.21 -8.23
N GLY A 216 -7.57 -4.16 -9.36
CA GLY A 216 -6.13 -4.33 -9.40
C GLY A 216 -5.35 -3.27 -8.61
N ALA A 217 -5.75 -2.00 -8.74
CA ALA A 217 -5.08 -0.91 -8.04
C ALA A 217 -5.23 -1.02 -6.52
N PHE A 218 -6.43 -1.34 -6.04
CA PHE A 218 -6.72 -1.49 -4.62
C PHE A 218 -6.22 -2.83 -4.05
N ALA A 219 -6.38 -3.93 -4.77
CA ALA A 219 -5.84 -5.23 -4.36
C ALA A 219 -4.31 -5.20 -4.26
N GLY A 220 -3.61 -4.50 -5.16
CA GLY A 220 -2.16 -4.31 -5.05
C GLY A 220 -1.76 -3.58 -3.78
N THR A 221 -2.51 -2.54 -3.42
CA THR A 221 -2.27 -1.77 -2.18
C THR A 221 -2.60 -2.61 -0.93
N GLY A 222 -3.71 -3.33 -0.96
CA GLY A 222 -4.10 -4.25 0.12
C GLY A 222 -3.09 -5.37 0.31
N PHE A 223 -2.59 -5.96 -0.77
CA PHE A 223 -1.57 -7.01 -0.71
C PHE A 223 -0.26 -6.51 -0.08
N TYR A 224 0.15 -5.28 -0.40
CA TYR A 224 1.29 -4.64 0.27
C TYR A 224 1.08 -4.55 1.79
N HIS A 225 -0.05 -4.02 2.25
CA HIS A 225 -0.35 -3.89 3.68
C HIS A 225 -0.46 -5.26 4.36
N THR A 226 -1.11 -6.23 3.70
CA THR A 226 -1.22 -7.61 4.20
C THR A 226 0.15 -8.27 4.36
N ILE A 227 1.08 -8.11 3.42
CA ILE A 227 2.44 -8.65 3.58
C ILE A 227 3.13 -8.05 4.81
N VAL A 228 3.00 -6.73 5.01
CA VAL A 228 3.57 -6.06 6.18
C VAL A 228 2.99 -6.63 7.48
N THR A 229 1.68 -6.81 7.56
CA THR A 229 1.03 -7.34 8.77
C THR A 229 1.37 -8.82 9.00
N VAL A 230 1.45 -9.62 7.93
CA VAL A 230 1.88 -11.02 7.99
C VAL A 230 3.32 -11.14 8.51
N TYR A 231 4.25 -10.31 8.03
CA TYR A 231 5.62 -10.30 8.53
C TYR A 231 5.72 -9.79 9.96
N ALA A 232 5.00 -8.73 10.30
CA ALA A 232 5.00 -8.18 11.65
C ALA A 232 4.44 -9.17 12.69
N THR A 233 3.52 -10.05 12.28
CA THR A 233 3.02 -11.15 13.12
C THR A 233 3.82 -12.45 12.97
N ALA A 234 4.82 -12.48 12.10
CA ALA A 234 5.60 -13.66 11.73
C ALA A 234 4.72 -14.86 11.34
N PHE A 235 3.69 -14.60 10.52
CA PHE A 235 2.72 -15.59 10.03
C PHE A 235 1.84 -16.24 11.12
N ARG A 236 1.97 -15.85 12.40
CA ARG A 236 1.21 -16.44 13.51
C ARG A 236 -0.25 -15.98 13.58
N ALA A 237 -0.56 -14.83 12.98
CA ALA A 237 -1.92 -14.29 12.92
C ALA A 237 -2.66 -14.65 11.62
N GLY A 238 -2.17 -15.64 10.87
CA GLY A 238 -2.71 -16.02 9.57
C GLY A 238 -2.25 -15.13 8.42
N LEU A 239 -2.88 -15.30 7.25
CA LEU A 239 -2.46 -14.65 5.99
C LEU A 239 -3.09 -13.26 5.77
N ASN A 240 -3.94 -12.81 6.67
CA ASN A 240 -4.52 -11.46 6.61
C ASN A 240 -4.89 -10.93 8.00
N PRO A 241 -3.89 -10.66 8.85
CA PRO A 241 -4.09 -10.38 10.27
C PRO A 241 -5.00 -9.20 10.57
N CYS A 242 -4.96 -8.15 9.73
CA CYS A 242 -5.67 -6.89 9.96
C CYS A 242 -6.84 -6.67 8.99
N GLY A 243 -7.14 -7.64 8.13
CA GLY A 243 -8.20 -7.47 7.12
C GLY A 243 -7.88 -6.44 6.03
N ASP A 244 -6.59 -6.13 5.79
CA ASP A 244 -6.16 -5.07 4.88
C ASP A 244 -6.72 -5.30 3.47
N LEU A 245 -6.56 -6.53 2.95
CA LEU A 245 -6.97 -6.85 1.59
C LEU A 245 -8.47 -6.65 1.37
N GLN A 246 -9.34 -7.07 2.31
CA GLN A 246 -10.78 -6.87 2.18
C GLN A 246 -11.12 -5.38 2.24
N PHE A 247 -10.50 -4.63 3.17
CA PHE A 247 -10.74 -3.20 3.29
C PHE A 247 -10.43 -2.46 1.99
N PHE A 248 -9.25 -2.70 1.39
CA PHE A 248 -8.86 -2.04 0.16
C PHE A 248 -9.71 -2.48 -1.03
N VAL A 249 -9.95 -3.79 -1.22
CA VAL A 249 -10.80 -4.29 -2.32
C VAL A 249 -12.23 -3.74 -2.21
N LEU A 250 -12.76 -3.58 -1.00
CA LEU A 250 -14.07 -2.97 -0.77
C LEU A 250 -14.12 -1.53 -1.31
N GLN A 251 -13.04 -0.75 -1.23
CA GLN A 251 -13.01 0.60 -1.84
C GLN A 251 -13.23 0.57 -3.36
N ALA A 252 -12.70 -0.43 -4.05
CA ALA A 252 -12.94 -0.60 -5.49
C ALA A 252 -14.43 -0.86 -5.80
N VAL A 253 -15.10 -1.66 -4.96
CA VAL A 253 -16.54 -1.93 -5.06
C VAL A 253 -17.34 -0.64 -4.85
N GLY A 254 -17.03 0.14 -3.81
CA GLY A 254 -17.69 1.41 -3.53
C GLY A 254 -17.54 2.42 -4.67
N MET A 255 -16.35 2.50 -5.26
CA MET A 255 -16.09 3.35 -6.43
C MET A 255 -16.83 2.88 -7.68
N PHE A 256 -17.04 1.57 -7.84
CA PHE A 256 -17.80 1.03 -8.95
C PHE A 256 -19.30 1.33 -8.81
N ILE A 257 -19.87 1.15 -7.61
CA ILE A 257 -21.25 1.53 -7.29
C ILE A 257 -21.46 3.04 -7.50
N GLU A 258 -20.52 3.87 -7.01
CA GLU A 258 -20.53 5.32 -7.23
C GLU A 258 -20.56 5.67 -8.72
N GLY A 259 -19.73 5.01 -9.54
CA GLY A 259 -19.70 5.20 -10.99
C GLY A 259 -21.02 4.83 -11.66
N TRP A 260 -21.60 3.68 -11.31
CA TRP A 260 -22.89 3.22 -11.83
C TRP A 260 -24.04 4.17 -11.47
N ALA A 261 -24.08 4.65 -10.22
CA ALA A 261 -25.08 5.60 -9.77
C ALA A 261 -24.99 6.92 -10.55
N ILE A 262 -23.78 7.41 -10.82
CA ILE A 262 -23.55 8.60 -11.64
C ILE A 262 -24.06 8.37 -13.07
N ASP A 263 -23.69 7.25 -13.69
CA ASP A 263 -24.11 6.91 -15.05
C ASP A 263 -25.65 6.81 -15.15
N PHE A 264 -26.31 6.23 -14.15
CA PHE A 264 -27.77 6.14 -14.06
C PHE A 264 -28.45 7.51 -13.92
N VAL A 265 -27.92 8.40 -13.08
CA VAL A 265 -28.45 9.76 -12.89
C VAL A 265 -28.34 10.59 -14.18
N ILE A 266 -27.22 10.43 -14.90
CA ILE A 266 -27.02 11.08 -16.20
C ILE A 266 -28.02 10.52 -17.22
N TRP A 267 -28.13 9.19 -17.31
CA TRP A 267 -29.04 8.52 -18.24
C TRP A 267 -30.52 8.87 -17.98
N SER A 268 -30.93 8.95 -16.71
CA SER A 268 -32.30 9.29 -16.31
C SER A 268 -32.64 10.78 -16.44
N GLY A 269 -31.72 11.62 -16.92
CA GLY A 269 -31.97 13.05 -17.14
C GLY A 269 -31.98 13.92 -15.88
N HIS A 270 -31.66 13.37 -14.70
CA HIS A 270 -31.71 14.08 -13.42
C HIS A 270 -30.39 14.78 -13.05
N ALA A 271 -29.41 14.80 -13.96
CA ALA A 271 -28.09 15.39 -13.72
C ALA A 271 -28.08 16.92 -13.52
N SER A 272 -29.20 17.60 -13.78
CA SER A 272 -29.32 19.06 -13.65
C SER A 272 -29.20 19.56 -12.21
N ASN A 273 -29.60 18.77 -11.21
CA ASN A 273 -29.56 19.15 -9.78
C ASN A 273 -28.15 19.02 -9.16
N LYS A 274 -27.23 19.90 -9.55
CA LYS A 274 -25.83 19.86 -9.10
C LYS A 274 -25.66 19.95 -7.58
N THR A 275 -26.48 20.76 -6.91
CA THR A 275 -26.39 20.97 -5.46
C THR A 275 -26.87 19.74 -4.68
N GLY A 276 -28.00 19.15 -5.08
CA GLY A 276 -28.51 17.91 -4.46
C GLY A 276 -27.52 16.76 -4.60
N TRP A 277 -26.98 16.54 -5.80
CA TRP A 277 -25.98 15.49 -6.04
C TRP A 277 -24.67 15.72 -5.29
N LYS A 278 -24.28 16.98 -5.04
CA LYS A 278 -23.11 17.29 -4.20
C LYS A 278 -23.30 16.79 -2.76
N TYR A 279 -24.42 17.11 -2.12
CA TYR A 279 -24.70 16.68 -0.74
C TYR A 279 -24.94 15.18 -0.63
N PHE A 280 -25.63 14.58 -1.60
CA PHE A 280 -25.77 13.14 -1.69
C PHE A 280 -24.40 12.45 -1.80
N GLY A 281 -23.48 12.99 -2.60
CA GLY A 281 -22.11 12.52 -2.69
C GLY A 281 -21.36 12.55 -1.36
N TYR A 282 -21.53 13.60 -0.54
CA TYR A 282 -20.97 13.65 0.81
C TYR A 282 -21.55 12.58 1.72
N LEU A 283 -22.88 12.42 1.71
CA LEU A 283 -23.55 11.41 2.54
C LEU A 283 -23.10 10.00 2.15
N TRP A 284 -23.07 9.70 0.86
CA TRP A 284 -22.56 8.44 0.32
C TRP A 284 -21.12 8.18 0.75
N PHE A 285 -20.23 9.15 0.53
CA PHE A 285 -18.82 9.05 0.91
C PHE A 285 -18.65 8.83 2.41
N ALA A 286 -19.31 9.64 3.24
CA ALA A 286 -19.23 9.53 4.69
C ALA A 286 -19.78 8.18 5.19
N SER A 287 -20.87 7.70 4.60
CA SER A 287 -21.48 6.41 4.96
C SER A 287 -20.58 5.24 4.56
N TRP A 288 -20.04 5.26 3.34
CA TRP A 288 -19.17 4.20 2.84
C TRP A 288 -17.83 4.14 3.58
N LEU A 289 -17.18 5.30 3.75
CA LEU A 289 -15.92 5.37 4.46
C LEU A 289 -16.11 5.08 5.95
N GLY A 290 -17.19 5.58 6.55
CA GLY A 290 -17.57 5.25 7.93
C GLY A 290 -17.73 3.74 8.12
N TYR A 291 -18.56 3.08 7.31
CA TYR A 291 -18.74 1.64 7.37
C TYR A 291 -17.43 0.85 7.18
N SER A 292 -16.71 1.13 6.09
CA SER A 292 -15.49 0.38 5.73
C SER A 292 -14.33 0.64 6.70
N CYS A 293 -14.12 1.88 7.15
CA CYS A 293 -13.08 2.19 8.12
C CYS A 293 -13.42 1.65 9.51
N LEU A 294 -14.67 1.74 9.98
CA LEU A 294 -15.02 1.21 11.31
C LEU A 294 -14.74 -0.28 11.42
N TRP A 295 -15.09 -1.04 10.37
CA TRP A 295 -14.76 -2.46 10.31
C TRP A 295 -13.24 -2.70 10.31
N TYR A 296 -12.50 -1.98 9.48
CA TYR A 296 -11.04 -2.12 9.40
C TYR A 296 -10.33 -1.73 10.70
N LEU A 297 -10.79 -0.68 11.37
CA LEU A 297 -10.26 -0.22 12.66
C LEU A 297 -10.44 -1.28 13.75
N GLU A 298 -11.58 -1.97 13.75
CA GLU A 298 -11.82 -3.07 14.67
C GLU A 298 -10.88 -4.27 14.41
N GLU A 299 -10.61 -4.61 13.14
CA GLU A 299 -9.63 -5.65 12.82
C GLU A 299 -8.20 -5.24 13.19
N LEU A 300 -7.80 -3.99 12.97
CA LEU A 300 -6.51 -3.45 13.43
C LEU A 300 -6.40 -3.51 14.96
N ARG A 301 -7.49 -3.26 15.68
CA ARG A 301 -7.57 -3.36 17.14
C ARG A 301 -7.42 -4.81 17.61
N LYS A 302 -8.17 -5.75 17.02
CA LYS A 302 -8.06 -7.19 17.34
C LYS A 302 -6.66 -7.73 17.06
N ALA A 303 -6.01 -7.23 16.01
CA ALA A 303 -4.62 -7.56 15.69
C ALA A 303 -3.61 -6.94 16.67
N GLY A 304 -4.02 -5.98 17.51
CA GLY A 304 -3.17 -5.32 18.51
C GLY A 304 -2.35 -4.16 17.95
N LEU A 305 -2.74 -3.60 16.79
CA LEU A 305 -2.01 -2.48 16.19
C LEU A 305 -2.32 -1.17 16.93
N TRP A 306 -3.60 -0.95 17.25
CA TRP A 306 -4.12 0.28 17.84
C TRP A 306 -4.87 -0.01 19.15
N ASP A 307 -4.56 0.77 20.19
CA ASP A 307 -5.23 0.75 21.49
C ASP A 307 -6.35 1.81 21.60
N VAL A 308 -6.98 2.18 20.48
CA VAL A 308 -8.00 3.24 20.47
C VAL A 308 -9.39 2.66 20.69
N ASP A 309 -10.03 3.15 21.74
CA ASP A 309 -11.35 2.74 22.23
C ASP A 309 -12.47 3.34 21.34
N LEU A 310 -12.73 2.75 20.17
CA LEU A 310 -13.80 3.21 19.27
C LEU A 310 -15.17 2.71 19.76
N LYS A 311 -15.67 3.29 20.86
CA LYS A 311 -17.01 3.03 21.41
C LYS A 311 -18.17 3.34 20.45
N VAL A 312 -17.90 3.91 19.28
CA VAL A 312 -18.90 4.34 18.29
C VAL A 312 -19.71 3.16 17.73
N LEU A 313 -19.13 1.97 17.57
CA LEU A 313 -19.86 0.80 17.06
C LEU A 313 -20.82 0.18 18.09
N GLY A 314 -20.55 0.31 19.39
CA GLY A 314 -21.43 -0.17 20.45
C GLY A 314 -22.75 0.61 20.56
N TYR A 315 -22.77 1.88 20.12
CA TYR A 315 -23.98 2.72 20.13
C TYR A 315 -24.99 2.37 19.03
N PHE A 316 -24.57 1.71 17.94
CA PHE A 316 -25.45 1.31 16.84
C PHE A 316 -25.92 -0.15 16.92
N GLY A 317 -25.61 -0.87 18.00
CA GLY A 317 -26.15 -2.21 18.26
C GLY A 317 -25.69 -3.30 17.27
N PHE A 318 -24.67 -3.04 16.44
CA PHE A 318 -24.11 -4.06 15.56
C PHE A 318 -23.10 -4.92 16.31
N THR A 319 -23.57 -6.00 16.93
CA THR A 319 -22.76 -7.19 17.18
C THR A 319 -22.75 -8.04 15.91
N LEU A 320 -21.56 -8.25 15.33
CA LEU A 320 -21.31 -9.35 14.39
C LEU A 320 -20.67 -10.51 15.15
#